data_AF-A0A2E5ZGM5-F1
#
_entry.id   AF-A0A2E5ZGM5-F1
#
_cell.length_a   1.000
_cell.length_b   1.000
_cell.length_c   1.000
_cell.angle_alpha   90.00
_cell.angle_beta   90.00
_cell.angle_gamma   90.00
#
_symmetry.space_group_name_H-M   'P 1'
#
loop_
_entity.id
_entity.type
_entity.pdbx_description
1 polymer ?
#
loop_
_entity_poly.entity_id
_entity_poly.type
_entity_poly.pdbx_seq_one_letter_code
_entity_poly.pdbx_strand_id
1 'polypeptide(L)'
;MPVALGDQHDGQGDEQDTHAEAGRHPRPVDRPEVRRQRPESAGGLHWPPTLGLAVEQSPDRRRSAPAAGRTGPIGEDAAVSASDLQIRPLSPVFGAEVRGVDLADGVDDATFAAVHAAWLDHGVLAFKGQSPLPGDVQVEFARRIGPLHEHPAAPAEHQNPGVLVIRTHRNSSISNGNGWHSDVSCQEEPPSATMLQVQLLPDCGGGDTLFADMEAAYATLEPEERARLRDMEAVHASEHVYPGRYADRGSDDAHIDTPWAIHPVVRTHPETGRRSLFVNPSFTVSIEGLDQAESAALLERLHEHCTRPEFQIRHRWDPYDVLLWDNRRIQHFAIWDYWPHERYGHRVTVKGTRPFFEPDGPEPEASPIRVSPGRLV
;
A
#
# COMPACT_ATOMS: atom_id res chain seq x y z
N MET A 1 -59.16 56.64 -29.60
CA MET A 1 -59.64 58.00 -29.93
C MET A 1 -59.71 58.78 -28.62
N PRO A 2 -59.04 59.95 -28.44
CA PRO A 2 -58.14 60.65 -29.37
C PRO A 2 -56.74 60.01 -29.60
N VAL A 3 -55.65 60.78 -29.45
CA VAL A 3 -54.70 61.16 -30.52
C VAL A 3 -53.41 61.84 -29.95
N ALA A 4 -52.29 61.78 -30.71
CA ALA A 4 -51.04 62.57 -30.65
C ALA A 4 -50.07 62.37 -29.45
N LEU A 5 -48.73 62.22 -29.58
CA LEU A 5 -47.65 62.67 -30.51
C LEU A 5 -46.84 63.89 -29.99
N GLY A 6 -45.51 63.80 -30.13
CA GLY A 6 -44.48 64.76 -29.68
C GLY A 6 -43.68 64.22 -28.48
N ASP A 7 -42.34 64.19 -28.47
CA ASP A 7 -41.36 64.64 -29.48
C ASP A 7 -40.08 63.79 -29.44
N GLN A 8 -39.28 63.86 -30.51
CA GLN A 8 -37.97 63.18 -30.61
C GLN A 8 -36.85 64.05 -30.02
N HIS A 9 -35.85 63.44 -29.41
CA HIS A 9 -34.46 63.86 -29.60
C HIS A 9 -33.45 62.75 -29.29
N ASP A 10 -32.30 62.86 -29.95
CA ASP A 10 -31.37 61.77 -30.20
C ASP A 10 -30.47 61.39 -29.02
N GLY A 11 -30.25 60.09 -28.86
CA GLY A 11 -29.18 59.52 -28.05
C GLY A 11 -28.57 58.35 -28.82
N GLN A 12 -27.27 58.38 -29.06
CA GLN A 12 -26.56 57.40 -29.88
C GLN A 12 -26.65 56.00 -29.27
N GLY A 13 -26.73 54.98 -30.12
CA GLY A 13 -26.79 53.59 -29.68
C GLY A 13 -25.42 53.03 -29.31
N ASP A 14 -25.44 51.87 -28.66
CA ASP A 14 -24.60 50.72 -29.02
C ASP A 14 -25.29 49.44 -28.56
N GLU A 15 -25.16 48.37 -29.35
CA GLU A 15 -25.75 47.06 -29.05
C GLU A 15 -25.02 46.40 -27.87
N GLN A 16 -25.76 45.98 -26.84
CA GLN A 16 -25.25 45.11 -25.78
C GLN A 16 -25.82 43.71 -25.90
N ASP A 17 -25.26 42.96 -26.84
CA ASP A 17 -25.16 41.51 -26.71
C ASP A 17 -23.91 41.20 -25.87
N THR A 18 -24.02 40.42 -24.79
CA THR A 18 -22.96 39.49 -24.34
C THR A 18 -23.39 38.62 -23.15
N HIS A 19 -23.54 37.33 -23.44
CA HIS A 19 -23.14 36.17 -22.65
C HIS A 19 -23.38 36.09 -21.13
N ALA A 20 -24.22 35.12 -20.77
CA ALA A 20 -24.31 34.56 -19.42
C ALA A 20 -22.98 33.93 -18.96
N GLU A 21 -22.65 34.09 -17.68
CA GLU A 21 -21.49 33.46 -17.04
C GLU A 21 -21.67 31.94 -16.93
N ALA A 22 -20.97 31.18 -17.78
CA ALA A 22 -20.75 29.77 -17.55
C ALA A 22 -19.73 29.57 -16.41
N GLY A 23 -19.98 28.58 -15.54
CA GLY A 23 -19.17 28.32 -14.36
C GLY A 23 -17.69 28.11 -14.69
N ARG A 24 -16.80 28.68 -13.85
CA ARG A 24 -15.36 28.46 -13.94
C ARG A 24 -15.03 27.00 -13.62
N HIS A 25 -14.84 26.19 -14.65
CA HIS A 25 -14.03 24.98 -14.51
C HIS A 25 -12.62 25.37 -14.01
N PRO A 26 -12.01 24.61 -13.08
CA PRO A 26 -10.61 24.81 -12.75
C PRO A 26 -9.76 24.62 -14.01
N ARG A 27 -8.71 25.42 -14.14
CA ARG A 27 -7.75 25.26 -15.25
C ARG A 27 -7.09 23.88 -15.14
N PRO A 28 -6.73 23.23 -16.26
CA PRO A 28 -5.81 22.10 -16.20
C PRO A 28 -4.56 22.52 -15.44
N VAL A 29 -4.17 21.75 -14.44
CA VAL A 29 -2.84 21.86 -13.83
C VAL A 29 -1.89 21.17 -14.81
N ASP A 30 -0.92 21.92 -15.33
CA ASP A 30 0.05 21.37 -16.28
C ASP A 30 0.86 20.24 -15.60
N ARG A 31 1.09 19.15 -16.35
CA ARG A 31 1.87 18.01 -15.85
C ARG A 31 3.27 18.50 -15.45
N PRO A 32 3.72 18.28 -14.21
CA PRO A 32 5.04 18.75 -13.78
C PRO A 32 6.15 18.04 -14.56
N GLU A 33 7.14 18.80 -15.03
CA GLU A 33 8.31 18.24 -15.73
C GLU A 33 9.22 17.48 -14.76
N VAL A 34 8.97 16.18 -14.58
CA VAL A 34 9.84 15.29 -13.79
C VAL A 34 11.13 15.05 -14.56
N ARG A 35 12.10 15.95 -14.38
CA ARG A 35 13.40 15.88 -15.04
C ARG A 35 14.14 14.61 -14.60
N ARG A 36 14.28 13.65 -15.52
CA ARG A 36 14.99 12.38 -15.29
C ARG A 36 16.40 12.62 -14.74
N GLN A 37 16.59 12.46 -13.43
CA GLN A 37 17.89 12.17 -12.88
C GLN A 37 18.22 10.73 -13.27
N ARG A 38 19.20 10.55 -14.16
CA ARG A 38 19.84 9.22 -14.26
C ARG A 38 20.49 8.96 -12.91
N PRO A 39 20.26 7.83 -12.25
CA PRO A 39 21.16 7.42 -11.18
C PRO A 39 22.55 7.34 -11.79
N GLU A 40 23.51 8.07 -11.22
CA GLU A 40 24.91 7.77 -11.50
C GLU A 40 25.13 6.30 -11.14
N SER A 41 25.77 5.56 -12.05
CA SER A 41 25.96 4.13 -11.89
C SER A 41 26.86 3.90 -10.66
N ALA A 42 26.25 3.64 -9.50
CA ALA A 42 26.93 3.11 -8.34
C ALA A 42 27.71 1.88 -8.80
N GLY A 43 29.05 1.97 -8.72
CA GLY A 43 29.94 1.00 -9.34
C GLY A 43 29.60 -0.42 -8.87
N GLY A 44 29.48 -1.34 -9.82
CA GLY A 44 29.01 -2.69 -9.54
C GLY A 44 29.80 -3.34 -8.41
N LEU A 45 29.13 -3.66 -7.30
CA LEU A 45 29.71 -4.45 -6.23
C LEU A 45 29.97 -5.87 -6.76
N HIS A 46 31.18 -6.10 -7.23
CA HIS A 46 31.69 -7.45 -7.43
C HIS A 46 31.80 -8.14 -6.08
N TRP A 47 30.86 -9.05 -5.80
CA TRP A 47 30.96 -9.93 -4.65
C TRP A 47 32.13 -10.91 -4.84
N PRO A 48 33.09 -11.00 -3.89
CA PRO A 48 34.19 -11.94 -4.00
C PRO A 48 33.69 -13.39 -3.80
N PRO A 49 34.31 -14.39 -4.45
CA PRO A 49 33.95 -15.79 -4.23
C PRO A 49 34.28 -16.21 -2.80
N THR A 50 33.27 -16.54 -2.01
CA THR A 50 33.43 -17.04 -0.64
C THR A 50 34.10 -18.41 -0.62
N LEU A 51 35.17 -18.52 0.17
CA LEU A 51 35.82 -19.78 0.52
C LEU A 51 34.81 -20.77 1.13
N GLY A 52 34.86 -22.01 0.66
CA GLY A 52 33.96 -23.06 1.13
C GLY A 52 34.26 -23.47 2.57
N LEU A 53 33.23 -23.42 3.42
CA LEU A 53 33.18 -24.17 4.68
C LEU A 53 32.18 -25.30 4.51
N ALA A 54 32.67 -26.54 4.61
CA ALA A 54 31.84 -27.73 4.56
C ALA A 54 31.00 -27.84 5.84
N VAL A 55 29.69 -28.00 5.69
CA VAL A 55 28.80 -28.40 6.79
C VAL A 55 28.54 -29.89 6.65
N GLU A 56 28.96 -30.66 7.65
CA GLU A 56 28.75 -32.11 7.69
C GLU A 56 27.26 -32.45 7.78
N GLN A 57 26.83 -33.43 6.99
CA GLN A 57 25.47 -34.00 7.09
C GLN A 57 25.43 -35.09 8.16
N SER A 58 24.31 -35.18 8.89
CA SER A 58 23.97 -36.32 9.76
C SER A 58 22.44 -36.48 9.86
N PRO A 59 21.93 -37.71 10.11
CA PRO A 59 21.02 -38.28 9.12
C PRO A 59 19.55 -38.47 9.54
N ASP A 60 18.71 -38.46 8.50
CA ASP A 60 17.58 -39.37 8.22
C ASP A 60 16.77 -39.92 9.43
N ARG A 61 15.56 -39.39 9.61
CA ARG A 61 14.50 -40.07 10.39
C ARG A 61 13.40 -40.59 9.49
N ARG A 62 13.29 -41.92 9.48
CA ARG A 62 12.43 -42.71 8.60
C ARG A 62 10.94 -42.48 8.87
N ARG A 63 10.17 -42.50 7.77
CA ARG A 63 8.71 -42.62 7.77
C ARG A 63 8.23 -43.91 8.45
N SER A 64 7.11 -43.84 9.15
CA SER A 64 6.29 -45.00 9.47
C SER A 64 4.80 -44.64 9.57
N ALA A 65 3.98 -45.39 8.84
CA ALA A 65 2.51 -45.45 8.85
C ALA A 65 2.11 -46.74 8.09
N PRO A 66 0.88 -47.27 8.20
CA PRO A 66 -0.27 -46.78 8.96
C PRO A 66 -0.88 -47.84 9.92
N ALA A 67 -1.95 -47.47 10.64
CA ALA A 67 -2.93 -48.42 11.17
C ALA A 67 -4.34 -47.82 11.00
N ALA A 68 -5.33 -48.66 10.68
CA ALA A 68 -6.64 -48.22 10.21
C ALA A 68 -7.75 -48.34 11.27
N GLY A 69 -8.79 -47.52 11.10
CA GLY A 69 -10.15 -47.82 11.57
C GLY A 69 -10.68 -46.95 12.70
N ARG A 70 -11.62 -46.05 12.37
CA ARG A 70 -13.06 -46.28 12.54
C ARG A 70 -13.87 -45.15 11.90
N THR A 71 -14.94 -45.51 11.20
CA THR A 71 -15.93 -44.58 10.65
C THR A 71 -16.93 -44.17 11.73
N GLY A 72 -17.29 -42.88 11.74
CA GLY A 72 -18.29 -42.22 12.57
C GLY A 72 -18.87 -41.03 11.78
N PRO A 73 -20.06 -40.52 12.13
CA PRO A 73 -20.89 -39.79 11.18
C PRO A 73 -20.35 -38.41 10.80
N ILE A 74 -20.62 -38.04 9.55
CA ILE A 74 -20.45 -36.70 9.00
C ILE A 74 -21.46 -35.79 9.70
N GLY A 75 -20.99 -34.73 10.35
CA GLY A 75 -21.83 -33.81 11.11
C GLY A 75 -21.25 -32.40 11.13
N GLU A 76 -21.99 -31.50 10.48
CA GLU A 76 -21.99 -30.04 10.60
C GLU A 76 -20.66 -29.29 10.34
N ASP A 77 -20.72 -28.37 9.37
CA ASP A 77 -19.64 -27.42 9.08
C ASP A 77 -19.31 -26.62 10.34
N ALA A 78 -18.10 -26.80 10.85
CA ALA A 78 -17.61 -26.09 12.03
C ALA A 78 -17.29 -24.64 11.66
N ALA A 79 -18.34 -23.81 11.59
CA ALA A 79 -18.18 -22.36 11.50
C ALA A 79 -17.27 -21.88 12.63
N VAL A 80 -16.13 -21.28 12.26
CA VAL A 80 -15.18 -20.71 13.23
C VAL A 80 -15.88 -19.57 13.95
N SER A 81 -16.20 -19.79 15.22
CA SER A 81 -16.71 -18.75 16.10
C SER A 81 -15.62 -17.68 16.29
N ALA A 82 -16.00 -16.40 16.22
CA ALA A 82 -15.10 -15.28 16.51
C ALA A 82 -14.43 -15.35 17.91
N SER A 83 -14.89 -16.25 18.80
CA SER A 83 -14.25 -16.56 20.09
C SER A 83 -12.86 -17.21 19.99
N ASP A 84 -12.55 -17.88 18.87
CA ASP A 84 -11.31 -18.66 18.71
C ASP A 84 -10.21 -17.91 17.94
N LEU A 85 -10.55 -16.73 17.40
CA LEU A 85 -9.63 -15.84 16.69
C LEU A 85 -8.60 -15.22 17.65
N GLN A 86 -7.33 -15.53 17.43
CA GLN A 86 -6.21 -15.03 18.23
C GLN A 86 -5.48 -13.91 17.48
N ILE A 87 -5.64 -12.68 17.95
CA ILE A 87 -4.94 -11.49 17.45
C ILE A 87 -3.86 -11.11 18.47
N ARG A 88 -2.60 -11.05 18.03
CA ARG A 88 -1.44 -10.77 18.90
C ARG A 88 -0.58 -9.65 18.31
N PRO A 89 -0.39 -8.51 18.99
CA PRO A 89 0.42 -7.41 18.46
C PRO A 89 1.85 -7.86 18.08
N LEU A 90 2.33 -7.44 16.90
CA LEU A 90 3.70 -7.67 16.44
C LEU A 90 4.67 -6.64 17.02
N SER A 91 4.17 -5.45 17.33
CA SER A 91 4.90 -4.40 18.06
C SER A 91 3.94 -3.66 19.00
N PRO A 92 4.45 -2.83 19.93
CA PRO A 92 3.63 -1.90 20.68
C PRO A 92 2.98 -0.80 19.83
N VAL A 93 3.40 -0.57 18.58
CA VAL A 93 2.91 0.55 17.77
C VAL A 93 1.80 0.09 16.82
N PHE A 94 2.08 -0.95 16.03
CA PHE A 94 1.20 -1.47 14.98
C PHE A 94 1.55 -2.91 14.62
N GLY A 95 0.76 -3.50 13.72
CA GLY A 95 0.90 -4.88 13.27
C GLY A 95 0.33 -5.90 14.24
N ALA A 96 -0.31 -6.95 13.74
CA ALA A 96 -0.70 -8.11 14.53
C ALA A 96 -0.54 -9.44 13.77
N GLU A 97 -0.16 -10.48 14.50
CA GLU A 97 -0.28 -11.87 14.11
C GLU A 97 -1.73 -12.33 14.31
N VAL A 98 -2.29 -13.03 13.33
CA VAL A 98 -3.64 -13.61 13.39
C VAL A 98 -3.57 -15.13 13.25
N ARG A 99 -4.23 -15.84 14.16
CA ARG A 99 -4.35 -17.31 14.18
C ARG A 99 -5.76 -17.73 14.57
N GLY A 100 -6.11 -19.00 14.35
CA GLY A 100 -7.43 -19.55 14.65
C GLY A 100 -8.44 -19.43 13.51
N VAL A 101 -7.98 -19.02 12.32
CA VAL A 101 -8.75 -18.95 11.08
C VAL A 101 -7.85 -19.38 9.92
N ASP A 102 -8.37 -20.10 8.94
CA ASP A 102 -7.72 -20.33 7.64
C ASP A 102 -8.57 -19.65 6.57
N LEU A 103 -7.98 -18.68 5.86
CA LEU A 103 -8.71 -17.91 4.84
C LEU A 103 -9.07 -18.76 3.61
N ALA A 104 -8.42 -19.92 3.43
CA ALA A 104 -8.70 -20.82 2.31
C ALA A 104 -10.06 -21.54 2.42
N ASP A 105 -10.57 -21.73 3.63
CA ASP A 105 -11.89 -22.34 3.90
C ASP A 105 -13.04 -21.31 3.79
N GLY A 106 -12.71 -20.05 3.53
CA GLY A 106 -13.63 -18.92 3.65
C GLY A 106 -13.78 -18.44 5.09
N VAL A 107 -14.44 -17.29 5.28
CA VAL A 107 -14.70 -16.71 6.61
C VAL A 107 -16.13 -16.19 6.68
N ASP A 108 -16.79 -16.36 7.82
CA ASP A 108 -18.16 -15.88 8.03
C ASP A 108 -18.22 -14.36 8.27
N ASP A 109 -19.41 -13.80 8.52
CA ASP A 109 -19.57 -12.36 8.76
C ASP A 109 -19.03 -11.91 10.13
N ALA A 110 -19.12 -12.76 11.15
CA ALA A 110 -18.60 -12.45 12.48
C ALA A 110 -17.06 -12.40 12.51
N THR A 111 -16.42 -13.39 11.90
CA THR A 111 -14.96 -13.49 11.78
C THR A 111 -14.43 -12.38 10.89
N PHE A 112 -15.07 -12.10 9.74
CA PHE A 112 -14.66 -10.98 8.89
C PHE A 112 -14.77 -9.65 9.61
N ALA A 113 -15.86 -9.38 10.34
CA ALA A 113 -16.00 -8.13 11.10
C ALA A 113 -14.90 -7.97 12.17
N ALA A 114 -14.54 -9.05 12.88
CA ALA A 114 -13.45 -9.05 13.84
C ALA A 114 -12.08 -8.81 13.18
N VAL A 115 -11.81 -9.47 12.05
CA VAL A 115 -10.59 -9.29 11.25
C VAL A 115 -10.50 -7.87 10.68
N HIS A 116 -11.60 -7.31 10.18
CA HIS A 116 -11.65 -5.96 9.63
C HIS A 116 -11.39 -4.90 10.72
N ALA A 117 -12.02 -5.04 11.89
CA ALA A 117 -11.74 -4.18 13.04
C ALA A 117 -10.27 -4.26 13.49
N ALA A 118 -9.71 -5.47 13.54
CA ALA A 118 -8.29 -5.68 13.86
C ALA A 118 -7.35 -5.08 12.80
N TRP A 119 -7.72 -5.13 11.52
CA TRP A 119 -6.95 -4.53 10.42
C TRP A 119 -6.96 -3.01 10.48
N LEU A 120 -8.13 -2.38 10.66
CA LEU A 120 -8.25 -0.93 10.85
C LEU A 120 -7.47 -0.44 12.08
N ASP A 121 -7.42 -1.26 13.13
CA ASP A 121 -6.65 -0.93 14.33
C ASP A 121 -5.15 -1.09 14.10
N HIS A 122 -4.68 -2.28 13.71
CA HIS A 122 -3.26 -2.62 13.63
C HIS A 122 -2.56 -2.20 12.32
N GLY A 123 -3.28 -1.83 11.26
CA GLY A 123 -2.74 -1.43 9.95
C GLY A 123 -2.10 -2.56 9.12
N VAL A 124 -1.52 -3.58 9.74
CA VAL A 124 -0.98 -4.80 9.12
C VAL A 124 -1.46 -6.02 9.90
N LEU A 125 -2.04 -7.00 9.22
CA LEU A 125 -2.32 -8.33 9.76
C LEU A 125 -1.47 -9.37 9.05
N ALA A 126 -0.86 -10.26 9.82
CA ALA A 126 -0.14 -11.44 9.35
C ALA A 126 -0.89 -12.70 9.78
N PHE A 127 -1.66 -13.30 8.87
CA PHE A 127 -2.36 -14.57 9.11
C PHE A 127 -1.35 -15.71 8.97
N LYS A 128 -1.21 -16.50 10.04
CA LYS A 128 -0.19 -17.55 10.15
C LYS A 128 -0.81 -18.93 10.08
N GLY A 129 -0.05 -19.90 9.56
CA GLY A 129 -0.47 -21.30 9.50
C GLY A 129 -1.69 -21.51 8.58
N GLN A 130 -1.74 -20.74 7.50
CA GLN A 130 -2.77 -20.86 6.47
C GLN A 130 -2.47 -22.00 5.51
N SER A 131 -3.50 -22.47 4.82
CA SER A 131 -3.35 -23.33 3.64
C SER A 131 -2.98 -22.51 2.39
N PRO A 132 -2.55 -23.14 1.29
CA PRO A 132 -2.43 -22.46 0.00
C PRO A 132 -3.77 -21.84 -0.40
N LEU A 133 -3.82 -20.51 -0.47
CA LEU A 133 -5.04 -19.74 -0.69
C LEU A 133 -5.33 -19.69 -2.20
N PRO A 134 -6.47 -20.22 -2.68
CA PRO A 134 -6.85 -20.09 -4.08
C PRO A 134 -7.05 -18.61 -4.44
N GLY A 135 -6.58 -18.19 -5.62
CA GLY A 135 -6.66 -16.78 -6.03
C GLY A 135 -8.09 -16.24 -6.08
N ASP A 136 -9.08 -17.09 -6.39
CA ASP A 136 -10.50 -16.72 -6.36
C ASP A 136 -11.00 -16.43 -4.95
N VAL A 137 -10.64 -17.27 -3.96
CA VAL A 137 -10.99 -17.07 -2.54
C VAL A 137 -10.28 -15.84 -1.96
N GLN A 138 -9.04 -15.57 -2.38
CA GLN A 138 -8.32 -14.32 -2.04
C GLN A 138 -9.05 -13.09 -2.60
N VAL A 139 -9.58 -13.18 -3.82
CA VAL A 139 -10.41 -12.14 -4.45
C VAL A 139 -11.76 -11.97 -3.73
N GLU A 140 -12.42 -13.05 -3.33
CA GLU A 140 -13.67 -13.01 -2.57
C GLU A 140 -13.49 -12.35 -1.20
N PHE A 141 -12.42 -12.68 -0.47
CA PHE A 141 -12.07 -12.00 0.78
C PHE A 141 -11.83 -10.50 0.55
N ALA A 142 -10.99 -10.14 -0.43
CA ALA A 142 -10.68 -8.74 -0.73
C ALA A 142 -11.91 -7.91 -1.13
N ARG A 143 -12.87 -8.53 -1.86
CA ARG A 143 -14.15 -7.90 -2.25
C ARG A 143 -15.03 -7.50 -1.07
N ARG A 144 -14.84 -8.09 0.11
CA ARG A 144 -15.57 -7.72 1.34
C ARG A 144 -15.01 -6.47 2.01
N ILE A 145 -13.75 -6.11 1.74
CA ILE A 145 -13.15 -4.83 2.13
C ILE A 145 -13.61 -3.73 1.17
N GLY A 146 -13.64 -4.01 -0.13
CA GLY A 146 -14.10 -3.04 -1.13
C GLY A 146 -13.95 -3.52 -2.58
N PRO A 147 -14.29 -2.67 -3.56
CA PRO A 147 -14.06 -2.97 -4.97
C PRO A 147 -12.58 -3.20 -5.26
N LEU A 148 -12.27 -4.12 -6.18
CA LEU A 148 -10.88 -4.43 -6.54
C LEU A 148 -10.22 -3.25 -7.27
N HIS A 149 -8.91 -3.13 -7.10
CA HIS A 149 -8.06 -2.23 -7.86
C HIS A 149 -7.47 -2.95 -9.08
N GLU A 150 -7.63 -2.35 -10.26
CA GLU A 150 -6.98 -2.83 -11.49
C GLU A 150 -5.61 -2.17 -11.61
N HIS A 151 -4.55 -2.97 -11.59
CA HIS A 151 -3.18 -2.45 -11.67
C HIS A 151 -2.79 -2.21 -13.14
N PRO A 152 -2.65 -0.95 -13.62
CA PRO A 152 -2.67 -0.63 -15.05
C PRO A 152 -1.50 -1.21 -15.86
N ALA A 153 -0.38 -1.53 -15.21
CA ALA A 153 0.82 -2.08 -15.83
C ALA A 153 1.05 -3.59 -15.55
N ALA A 154 0.09 -4.27 -14.91
CA ALA A 154 0.26 -5.67 -14.53
C ALA A 154 -0.04 -6.64 -15.71
N PRO A 155 0.87 -7.58 -16.03
CA PRO A 155 0.55 -8.67 -16.96
C PRO A 155 -0.55 -9.58 -16.40
N ALA A 156 -1.50 -9.99 -17.27
CA ALA A 156 -2.55 -10.94 -16.93
C ALA A 156 -2.03 -12.39 -16.92
N GLU A 157 -1.19 -12.72 -15.92
CA GLU A 157 -0.59 -14.05 -15.73
C GLU A 157 -1.54 -15.07 -15.08
N HIS A 158 -2.64 -14.63 -14.46
CA HIS A 158 -3.61 -15.47 -13.75
C HIS A 158 -4.98 -15.49 -14.44
N GLN A 159 -5.76 -16.58 -14.28
CA GLN A 159 -7.08 -16.73 -14.93
C GLN A 159 -8.12 -15.74 -14.38
N ASN A 160 -8.06 -15.44 -13.08
CA ASN A 160 -8.83 -14.37 -12.46
C ASN A 160 -8.03 -13.06 -12.54
N PRO A 161 -8.55 -12.01 -13.22
CA PRO A 161 -7.84 -10.75 -13.43
C PRO A 161 -7.68 -9.91 -12.15
N GLY A 162 -8.39 -10.23 -11.07
CA GLY A 162 -8.18 -9.62 -9.75
C GLY A 162 -6.91 -10.06 -9.03
N VAL A 163 -6.20 -11.08 -9.56
CA VAL A 163 -4.99 -11.65 -8.96
C VAL A 163 -3.76 -11.23 -9.76
N LEU A 164 -2.88 -10.46 -9.13
CA LEU A 164 -1.56 -10.12 -9.62
C LEU A 164 -0.55 -11.18 -9.18
N VAL A 165 0.13 -11.80 -10.15
CA VAL A 165 1.25 -12.72 -9.89
C VAL A 165 2.52 -11.94 -9.53
N ILE A 166 2.96 -12.09 -8.28
CA ILE A 166 4.24 -11.56 -7.81
C ILE A 166 5.27 -12.67 -7.91
N ARG A 167 6.03 -12.66 -9.00
CA ARG A 167 7.12 -13.61 -9.27
C ARG A 167 8.45 -12.89 -9.48
N THR A 168 9.54 -13.51 -9.02
CA THR A 168 10.93 -13.12 -9.27
C THR A 168 11.78 -14.39 -9.36
N HIS A 169 12.68 -14.47 -10.33
CA HIS A 169 13.55 -15.62 -10.57
C HIS A 169 14.97 -15.16 -10.96
N ARG A 170 15.90 -16.11 -11.19
CA ARG A 170 17.31 -15.86 -11.53
C ARG A 170 17.56 -14.79 -12.61
N ASN A 171 16.65 -14.63 -13.57
CA ASN A 171 16.80 -13.73 -14.71
C ASN A 171 16.05 -12.39 -14.52
N SER A 172 15.30 -12.21 -13.42
CA SER A 172 14.66 -10.94 -13.10
C SER A 172 15.73 -9.89 -12.80
N SER A 173 15.62 -8.72 -13.43
CA SER A 173 16.55 -7.59 -13.26
C SER A 173 16.33 -6.81 -11.97
N ILE A 174 15.10 -6.85 -11.44
CA ILE A 174 14.70 -6.20 -10.19
C ILE A 174 13.58 -7.00 -9.49
N SER A 175 13.49 -6.91 -8.16
CA SER A 175 12.30 -7.33 -7.40
C SER A 175 11.34 -6.16 -7.22
N ASN A 176 10.05 -6.42 -7.42
CA ASN A 176 9.00 -5.42 -7.17
C ASN A 176 8.98 -4.96 -5.70
N GLY A 177 8.87 -3.65 -5.48
CA GLY A 177 8.73 -3.05 -4.14
C GLY A 177 10.05 -2.88 -3.36
N ASN A 178 11.21 -2.97 -4.01
CA ASN A 178 12.52 -2.69 -3.39
C ASN A 178 12.71 -1.18 -3.21
N GLY A 179 12.13 -0.63 -2.15
CA GLY A 179 12.07 0.79 -1.83
C GLY A 179 10.87 1.10 -0.92
N TRP A 180 10.97 2.09 -0.05
CA TRP A 180 9.86 2.48 0.82
C TRP A 180 8.76 3.16 -0.01
N HIS A 181 7.52 2.65 0.11
CA HIS A 181 6.36 3.18 -0.62
C HIS A 181 5.01 2.80 -0.01
N SER A 182 4.01 3.65 -0.26
CA SER A 182 2.61 3.22 -0.35
C SER A 182 2.34 2.74 -1.78
N ASP A 183 1.52 1.70 -1.95
CA ASP A 183 1.12 1.25 -3.28
C ASP A 183 0.47 2.38 -4.10
N VAL A 184 0.96 2.58 -5.34
CA VAL A 184 0.33 3.37 -6.41
C VAL A 184 -0.20 4.76 -5.96
N SER A 185 0.52 5.42 -5.05
CA SER A 185 0.11 6.74 -4.53
C SER A 185 0.07 7.87 -5.58
N CYS A 186 0.58 7.61 -6.79
CA CYS A 186 0.52 8.48 -7.96
C CYS A 186 -0.84 8.50 -8.70
N GLN A 187 -1.80 7.66 -8.33
CA GLN A 187 -3.17 7.74 -8.86
C GLN A 187 -4.04 8.69 -8.03
N GLU A 188 -5.12 9.22 -8.62
CA GLU A 188 -6.09 10.07 -7.92
C GLU A 188 -6.82 9.31 -6.80
N GLU A 189 -7.09 8.01 -6.98
CA GLU A 189 -7.69 7.12 -5.98
C GLU A 189 -6.75 5.92 -5.71
N PRO A 190 -5.66 6.11 -4.92
CA PRO A 190 -4.73 5.03 -4.61
C PRO A 190 -5.42 3.85 -3.91
N PRO A 191 -4.86 2.63 -3.99
CA PRO A 191 -5.30 1.48 -3.22
C PRO A 191 -5.58 1.76 -1.73
N SER A 192 -6.61 1.12 -1.19
CA SER A 192 -6.92 1.12 0.24
C SER A 192 -6.18 -0.01 0.96
N ALA A 193 -6.25 -1.22 0.41
CA ALA A 193 -5.64 -2.41 1.00
C ALA A 193 -4.88 -3.21 -0.06
N THR A 194 -3.84 -3.93 0.39
CA THR A 194 -3.22 -4.99 -0.42
C THR A 194 -3.14 -6.26 0.42
N MET A 195 -3.48 -7.38 -0.20
CA MET A 195 -3.41 -8.72 0.38
C MET A 195 -2.41 -9.54 -0.43
N LEU A 196 -1.44 -10.19 0.21
CA LEU A 196 -0.39 -10.98 -0.42
C LEU A 196 -0.22 -12.33 0.30
N GLN A 197 -0.35 -13.43 -0.44
CA GLN A 197 0.17 -14.74 0.00
C GLN A 197 1.42 -15.08 -0.79
N VAL A 198 2.49 -15.52 -0.11
CA VAL A 198 3.68 -16.08 -0.76
C VAL A 198 3.56 -17.61 -0.76
N GLN A 199 3.46 -18.18 -1.96
CA GLN A 199 3.22 -19.61 -2.18
C GLN A 199 4.51 -20.40 -2.43
N LEU A 200 5.58 -19.72 -2.84
CA LEU A 200 6.94 -20.25 -2.94
C LEU A 200 7.91 -19.26 -2.30
N LEU A 201 8.59 -19.71 -1.24
CA LEU A 201 9.65 -18.97 -0.57
C LEU A 201 11.02 -19.29 -1.18
N PRO A 202 11.98 -18.35 -1.13
CA PRO A 202 13.36 -18.61 -1.53
C PRO A 202 14.04 -19.66 -0.64
N ASP A 203 14.78 -20.60 -1.23
CA ASP A 203 15.47 -21.67 -0.47
C ASP A 203 16.50 -21.13 0.55
N CYS A 204 17.05 -19.94 0.30
CA CYS A 204 17.98 -19.27 1.20
C CYS A 204 17.31 -18.63 2.43
N GLY A 205 15.98 -18.56 2.47
CA GLY A 205 15.21 -17.98 3.59
C GLY A 205 15.22 -16.45 3.67
N GLY A 206 15.63 -15.76 2.60
CA GLY A 206 15.43 -14.31 2.42
C GLY A 206 14.05 -13.96 1.84
N GLY A 207 13.84 -12.69 1.49
CA GLY A 207 12.58 -12.20 0.91
C GLY A 207 11.56 -11.67 1.91
N ASP A 208 12.05 -11.24 3.08
CA ASP A 208 11.27 -10.57 4.14
C ASP A 208 10.66 -9.26 3.65
N THR A 209 9.65 -8.79 4.39
CA THR A 209 8.96 -7.52 4.08
C THR A 209 8.94 -6.63 5.30
N LEU A 210 9.42 -5.40 5.14
CA LEU A 210 9.33 -4.37 6.18
C LEU A 210 8.06 -3.54 5.95
N PHE A 211 7.48 -3.06 7.04
CA PHE A 211 6.39 -2.09 7.04
C PHE A 211 6.74 -0.94 7.98
N ALA A 212 6.21 0.24 7.72
CA ALA A 212 6.32 1.42 8.56
C ALA A 212 4.95 2.10 8.71
N ASP A 213 4.59 2.50 9.93
CA ASP A 213 3.30 3.15 10.22
C ASP A 213 3.37 4.68 10.16
N MET A 214 2.61 5.27 9.25
CA MET A 214 2.59 6.72 9.03
C MET A 214 1.67 7.47 9.99
N GLU A 215 0.75 6.79 10.68
CA GLU A 215 0.04 7.39 11.82
C GLU A 215 1.04 7.63 12.97
N ALA A 216 1.86 6.63 13.32
CA ALA A 216 2.94 6.77 14.30
C ALA A 216 3.99 7.82 13.92
N ALA A 217 4.39 7.86 12.65
CA ALA A 217 5.28 8.91 12.15
C ALA A 217 4.65 10.31 12.32
N TYR A 218 3.38 10.51 11.97
CA TYR A 218 2.70 11.80 12.17
C TYR A 218 2.54 12.19 13.65
N ALA A 219 2.13 11.25 14.50
CA ALA A 219 1.92 11.46 15.93
C ALA A 219 3.17 11.93 16.69
N THR A 220 4.36 11.56 16.21
CA THR A 220 5.66 11.88 16.83
C THR A 220 6.35 13.13 16.28
N LEU A 221 5.73 13.83 15.32
CA LEU A 221 6.17 15.17 14.92
C LEU A 221 5.91 16.20 16.03
N GLU A 222 6.72 17.26 16.07
CA GLU A 222 6.45 18.39 16.96
C GLU A 222 5.15 19.12 16.57
N PRO A 223 4.41 19.72 17.51
CA PRO A 223 3.13 20.39 17.23
C PRO A 223 3.22 21.49 16.15
N GLU A 224 4.33 22.25 16.13
CA GLU A 224 4.59 23.27 15.11
C GLU A 224 4.79 22.66 13.72
N GLU A 225 5.44 21.50 13.64
CA GLU A 225 5.62 20.79 12.37
C GLU A 225 4.31 20.19 11.88
N ARG A 226 3.51 19.56 12.76
CA ARG A 226 2.14 19.13 12.39
C ARG A 226 1.30 20.29 11.86
N ALA A 227 1.35 21.45 12.52
CA ALA A 227 0.64 22.64 12.11
C ALA A 227 1.12 23.18 10.75
N ARG A 228 2.43 23.09 10.44
CA ARG A 228 2.99 23.47 9.13
C ARG A 228 2.56 22.52 8.00
N LEU A 229 2.56 21.21 8.25
CA LEU A 229 2.33 20.20 7.20
C LEU A 229 0.85 20.00 6.84
N ARG A 230 -0.08 20.32 7.74
CA ARG A 230 -1.51 20.00 7.59
C ARG A 230 -2.16 20.61 6.34
N ASP A 231 -1.70 21.80 5.94
CA ASP A 231 -2.24 22.59 4.82
C ASP A 231 -1.36 22.42 3.55
N MET A 232 -0.38 21.52 3.55
CA MET A 232 0.50 21.24 2.42
C MET A 232 -0.01 20.09 1.55
N GLU A 233 0.15 20.24 0.24
CA GLU A 233 -0.08 19.20 -0.76
C GLU A 233 1.24 18.78 -1.43
N ALA A 234 1.29 17.56 -1.94
CA ALA A 234 2.44 16.96 -2.58
C ALA A 234 2.05 16.34 -3.93
N VAL A 235 2.97 16.44 -4.90
CA VAL A 235 2.86 15.78 -6.20
C VAL A 235 3.38 14.36 -6.08
N HIS A 236 2.57 13.39 -6.47
CA HIS A 236 2.93 11.99 -6.61
C HIS A 236 2.93 11.62 -8.09
N ALA A 237 4.03 11.08 -8.63
CA ALA A 237 4.18 10.75 -10.04
C ALA A 237 4.85 9.38 -10.25
N SER A 238 4.60 8.74 -11.39
CA SER A 238 5.17 7.42 -11.74
C SER A 238 6.14 7.43 -12.92
N GLU A 239 6.39 8.59 -13.53
CA GLU A 239 7.22 8.71 -14.74
C GLU A 239 8.67 8.21 -14.57
N HIS A 240 9.21 8.30 -13.35
CA HIS A 240 10.54 7.79 -12.99
C HIS A 240 10.53 6.34 -12.49
N VAL A 241 9.35 5.70 -12.33
CA VAL A 241 9.17 4.37 -11.71
C VAL A 241 8.67 3.31 -12.69
N TYR A 242 7.78 3.67 -13.61
CA TYR A 242 7.05 2.70 -14.45
C TYR A 242 7.74 2.32 -15.77
N PRO A 243 8.37 3.25 -16.53
CA PRO A 243 9.00 2.90 -17.81
C PRO A 243 10.09 1.83 -17.69
N GLY A 244 9.90 0.70 -18.36
CA GLY A 244 10.83 -0.44 -18.38
C GLY A 244 10.70 -1.41 -17.19
N ARG A 245 9.71 -1.21 -16.30
CA ARG A 245 9.51 -2.02 -15.09
C ARG A 245 8.99 -3.43 -15.37
N TYR A 246 8.32 -3.66 -16.50
CA TYR A 246 7.72 -4.96 -16.85
C TYR A 246 8.24 -5.53 -18.18
N ALA A 247 9.25 -4.89 -18.77
CA ALA A 247 9.92 -5.34 -19.99
C ALA A 247 10.50 -6.78 -19.89
N ASP A 248 10.91 -7.24 -18.70
CA ASP A 248 11.39 -8.63 -18.49
C ASP A 248 10.25 -9.66 -18.51
N ARG A 249 8.99 -9.22 -18.42
CA ARG A 249 7.76 -10.04 -18.51
C ARG A 249 7.07 -9.93 -19.88
N GLY A 250 7.67 -9.24 -20.83
CA GLY A 250 7.16 -9.07 -22.19
C GLY A 250 6.13 -7.94 -22.37
N SER A 251 6.00 -7.03 -21.41
CA SER A 251 5.22 -5.80 -21.61
C SER A 251 5.94 -4.84 -22.57
N ASP A 252 5.20 -4.28 -23.52
CA ASP A 252 5.68 -3.18 -24.37
C ASP A 252 5.51 -1.85 -23.62
N ASP A 253 6.51 -1.54 -22.78
CA ASP A 253 6.50 -0.35 -21.92
C ASP A 253 6.69 0.98 -22.70
N ALA A 254 6.77 0.97 -24.04
CA ALA A 254 6.98 2.17 -24.86
C ALA A 254 5.86 3.22 -24.75
N HIS A 255 4.65 2.78 -24.36
CA HIS A 255 3.47 3.63 -24.16
C HIS A 255 2.79 3.40 -22.81
N ILE A 256 3.56 2.99 -21.78
CA ILE A 256 3.02 2.76 -20.44
C ILE A 256 2.39 4.04 -19.87
N ASP A 257 1.17 3.91 -19.33
CA ASP A 257 0.52 5.01 -18.62
C ASP A 257 1.36 5.40 -17.39
N THR A 258 1.54 6.70 -17.20
CA THR A 258 2.36 7.28 -16.13
C THR A 258 1.50 8.24 -15.32
N PRO A 259 0.59 7.71 -14.47
CA PRO A 259 -0.28 8.52 -13.64
C PRO A 259 0.52 9.44 -12.71
N TRP A 260 -0.09 10.58 -12.42
CA TRP A 260 0.32 11.53 -11.40
C TRP A 260 -0.93 12.13 -10.74
N ALA A 261 -0.78 12.57 -9.49
CA ALA A 261 -1.84 13.17 -8.70
C ALA A 261 -1.26 14.12 -7.64
N ILE A 262 -2.08 15.05 -7.15
CA ILE A 262 -1.77 15.92 -6.02
C ILE A 262 -2.57 15.43 -4.81
N HIS A 263 -1.88 15.19 -3.69
CA HIS A 263 -2.45 14.66 -2.45
C HIS A 263 -1.99 15.47 -1.24
N PRO A 264 -2.77 15.55 -0.15
CA PRO A 264 -2.33 16.22 1.06
C PRO A 264 -1.15 15.48 1.71
N VAL A 265 -0.17 16.22 2.23
CA VAL A 265 0.99 15.69 2.97
C VAL A 265 0.55 14.99 4.26
N VAL A 266 -0.55 15.48 4.87
CA VAL A 266 -1.22 14.85 6.01
C VAL A 266 -2.55 14.29 5.54
N ARG A 267 -2.67 12.97 5.48
CA ARG A 267 -3.91 12.28 5.07
C ARG A 267 -4.79 12.00 6.29
N THR A 268 -6.09 12.15 6.12
CA THR A 268 -7.10 11.61 7.04
C THR A 268 -7.56 10.24 6.56
N HIS A 269 -7.59 9.27 7.46
CA HIS A 269 -8.03 7.91 7.18
C HIS A 269 -9.57 7.86 7.12
N PRO A 270 -10.18 7.44 6.00
CA PRO A 270 -11.61 7.61 5.74
C PRO A 270 -12.52 6.89 6.75
N GLU A 271 -12.10 5.75 7.30
CA GLU A 271 -12.92 4.95 8.23
C GLU A 271 -12.64 5.20 9.72
N THR A 272 -11.45 5.69 10.07
CA THR A 272 -11.00 5.81 11.48
C THR A 272 -10.83 7.25 11.93
N GLY A 273 -10.83 8.21 10.98
CA GLY A 273 -10.59 9.64 11.24
C GLY A 273 -9.15 9.97 11.65
N ARG A 274 -8.26 8.98 11.79
CA ARG A 274 -6.88 9.19 12.25
C ARG A 274 -6.02 9.80 11.14
N ARG A 275 -4.99 10.54 11.54
CA ARG A 275 -4.10 11.28 10.64
C ARG A 275 -2.78 10.57 10.43
N SER A 276 -2.30 10.54 9.19
CA SER A 276 -1.04 9.91 8.77
C SER A 276 -0.24 10.82 7.85
N LEU A 277 1.09 10.67 7.84
CA LEU A 277 1.92 11.24 6.77
C LEU A 277 1.68 10.49 5.46
N PHE A 278 1.52 11.20 4.35
CA PHE A 278 1.27 10.60 3.04
C PHE A 278 2.29 11.07 1.99
N VAL A 279 3.57 11.01 2.34
CA VAL A 279 4.71 11.20 1.43
C VAL A 279 5.58 9.95 1.40
N ASN A 280 6.13 9.57 0.25
CA ASN A 280 7.00 8.40 0.15
C ASN A 280 8.10 8.53 -0.92
N PRO A 281 9.31 7.96 -0.67
CA PRO A 281 10.46 8.08 -1.57
C PRO A 281 10.23 7.61 -3.01
N SER A 282 9.30 6.67 -3.23
CA SER A 282 9.12 6.06 -4.55
C SER A 282 8.27 6.91 -5.48
N PHE A 283 7.26 7.63 -4.98
CA PHE A 283 6.31 8.36 -5.82
C PHE A 283 6.24 9.87 -5.58
N THR A 284 6.55 10.36 -4.37
CA THR A 284 6.43 11.79 -4.06
C THR A 284 7.62 12.58 -4.63
N VAL A 285 7.35 13.54 -5.51
CA VAL A 285 8.39 14.27 -6.28
C VAL A 285 8.54 15.74 -5.91
N SER A 286 7.50 16.39 -5.40
CA SER A 286 7.53 17.78 -4.94
C SER A 286 6.41 18.10 -3.94
N ILE A 287 6.56 19.20 -3.21
CA ILE A 287 5.55 19.83 -2.36
C ILE A 287 5.04 21.08 -3.07
N GLU A 288 3.73 21.25 -3.15
CA GLU A 288 3.10 22.39 -3.83
C GLU A 288 3.41 23.71 -3.09
N GLY A 289 3.70 24.75 -3.87
CA GLY A 289 3.98 26.10 -3.35
C GLY A 289 5.38 26.33 -2.76
N LEU A 290 6.24 25.32 -2.70
CA LEU A 290 7.66 25.48 -2.32
C LEU A 290 8.57 25.53 -3.55
N ASP A 291 9.77 26.10 -3.41
CA ASP A 291 10.79 25.94 -4.45
C ASP A 291 11.38 24.51 -4.48
N GLN A 292 12.08 24.16 -5.55
CA GLN A 292 12.60 22.79 -5.73
C GLN A 292 13.60 22.37 -4.64
N ALA A 293 14.43 23.28 -4.14
CA ALA A 293 15.42 22.98 -3.11
C ALA A 293 14.77 22.87 -1.73
N GLU A 294 13.84 23.77 -1.40
CA GLU A 294 13.03 23.71 -0.18
C GLU A 294 12.18 22.43 -0.13
N SER A 295 11.52 22.09 -1.25
CA SER A 295 10.73 20.88 -1.40
C SER A 295 11.59 19.62 -1.25
N ALA A 296 12.77 19.57 -1.86
CA ALA A 296 13.65 18.41 -1.78
C ALA A 296 14.15 18.19 -0.34
N ALA A 297 14.59 19.26 0.32
CA ALA A 297 15.07 19.20 1.71
C ALA A 297 13.95 18.81 2.70
N LEU A 298 12.71 19.27 2.48
CA LEU A 298 11.57 18.86 3.30
C LEU A 298 11.22 17.38 3.08
N LEU A 299 11.17 16.92 1.82
CA LEU A 299 10.86 15.53 1.49
C LEU A 299 11.93 14.56 2.01
N GLU A 300 13.21 14.87 1.85
CA GLU A 300 14.33 14.08 2.40
C GLU A 300 14.14 13.86 3.91
N ARG A 301 13.93 14.95 4.66
CA ARG A 301 13.76 14.90 6.12
C ARG A 301 12.49 14.16 6.56
N LEU A 302 11.39 14.28 5.82
CA LEU A 302 10.16 13.52 6.08
C LEU A 302 10.34 12.03 5.76
N HIS A 303 11.06 11.69 4.68
CA HIS A 303 11.35 10.30 4.32
C HIS A 303 12.25 9.61 5.35
N GLU A 304 13.27 10.30 5.87
CA GLU A 304 14.09 9.82 7.00
C GLU A 304 13.23 9.58 8.25
N HIS A 305 12.37 10.53 8.62
CA HIS A 305 11.49 10.39 9.78
C HIS A 305 10.48 9.24 9.65
N CYS A 306 9.80 9.13 8.50
CA CYS A 306 8.86 8.05 8.20
C CYS A 306 9.50 6.65 8.28
N THR A 307 10.82 6.54 8.10
CA THR A 307 11.55 5.26 8.07
C THR A 307 12.36 4.99 9.34
N ARG A 308 12.07 5.68 10.45
CA ARG A 308 12.66 5.40 11.77
C ARG A 308 12.30 4.00 12.29
N PRO A 309 13.23 3.23 12.90
CA PRO A 309 13.00 1.84 13.30
C PRO A 309 11.83 1.61 14.28
N GLU A 310 11.54 2.56 15.16
CA GLU A 310 10.43 2.52 16.11
C GLU A 310 9.05 2.54 15.46
N PHE A 311 8.95 2.97 14.19
CA PHE A 311 7.71 2.91 13.41
C PHE A 311 7.64 1.65 12.54
N GLN A 312 8.60 0.73 12.63
CA GLN A 312 8.71 -0.43 11.75
C GLN A 312 8.34 -1.77 12.39
N ILE A 313 7.85 -2.68 11.56
CA ILE A 313 7.89 -4.13 11.80
C ILE A 313 8.57 -4.83 10.62
N ARG A 314 9.21 -5.96 10.92
CA ARG A 314 9.74 -6.89 9.92
C ARG A 314 8.91 -8.17 9.93
N HIS A 315 8.22 -8.46 8.84
CA HIS A 315 7.59 -9.76 8.65
C HIS A 315 8.57 -10.71 7.98
N ARG A 316 8.93 -11.78 8.70
CA ARG A 316 9.59 -12.96 8.15
C ARG A 316 8.54 -13.98 7.78
N TRP A 317 8.54 -14.37 6.50
CA TRP A 317 7.54 -15.26 5.92
C TRP A 317 7.78 -16.71 6.33
N ASP A 318 6.74 -17.36 6.85
CA ASP A 318 6.57 -18.81 6.83
C ASP A 318 5.75 -19.21 5.58
N PRO A 319 5.79 -20.49 5.14
CA PRO A 319 5.02 -20.96 3.98
C PRO A 319 3.53 -20.64 4.12
N TYR A 320 2.96 -20.07 3.05
CA TYR A 320 1.54 -19.72 2.93
C TYR A 320 1.02 -18.64 3.88
N ASP A 321 1.89 -17.96 4.66
CA ASP A 321 1.50 -16.75 5.37
C ASP A 321 0.80 -15.76 4.43
N VAL A 322 -0.27 -15.14 4.93
CA VAL A 322 -0.99 -14.07 4.24
C VAL A 322 -0.75 -12.77 4.98
N LEU A 323 -0.32 -11.74 4.26
CA LEU A 323 -0.32 -10.37 4.75
C LEU A 323 -1.51 -9.61 4.19
N LEU A 324 -2.16 -8.81 5.04
CA LEU A 324 -3.11 -7.77 4.66
C LEU A 324 -2.63 -6.45 5.28
N TRP A 325 -2.35 -5.43 4.46
CA TRP A 325 -1.95 -4.12 4.96
C TRP A 325 -2.78 -2.98 4.39
N ASP A 326 -2.88 -1.91 5.18
CA ASP A 326 -3.62 -0.70 4.87
C ASP A 326 -2.72 0.37 4.22
N ASN A 327 -2.81 0.51 2.90
CA ASN A 327 -2.04 1.51 2.14
C ASN A 327 -2.42 2.96 2.48
N ARG A 328 -3.47 3.20 3.28
CA ARG A 328 -3.88 4.54 3.71
C ARG A 328 -3.05 5.06 4.88
N ARG A 329 -2.30 4.18 5.55
CA ARG A 329 -1.39 4.51 6.66
C ARG A 329 -0.04 3.77 6.63
N ILE A 330 0.12 2.70 5.86
CA ILE A 330 1.34 1.88 5.86
C ILE A 330 2.20 2.15 4.63
N GLN A 331 3.50 2.40 4.86
CA GLN A 331 4.53 2.20 3.84
C GLN A 331 5.15 0.80 3.99
N HIS A 332 5.64 0.24 2.90
CA HIS A 332 6.28 -1.07 2.89
C HIS A 332 7.54 -1.11 2.01
N PHE A 333 8.39 -2.10 2.27
CA PHE A 333 9.65 -2.37 1.57
C PHE A 333 9.82 -3.89 1.39
N ALA A 334 9.94 -4.35 0.15
CA ALA A 334 10.26 -5.74 -0.17
C ALA A 334 11.78 -5.94 -0.22
N ILE A 335 12.34 -6.74 0.71
CA ILE A 335 13.78 -7.00 0.75
C ILE A 335 14.14 -7.98 -0.37
N TRP A 336 15.10 -7.62 -1.23
CA TRP A 336 15.62 -8.51 -2.29
C TRP A 336 17.00 -9.06 -1.97
N ASP A 337 17.11 -9.76 -0.84
CA ASP A 337 18.32 -10.42 -0.34
C ASP A 337 18.43 -11.90 -0.77
N TYR A 338 17.58 -12.33 -1.72
CA TYR A 338 17.40 -13.74 -2.08
C TYR A 338 17.77 -14.11 -3.52
N TRP A 339 18.35 -13.20 -4.32
CA TRP A 339 18.87 -13.58 -5.65
C TRP A 339 19.95 -14.67 -5.51
N PRO A 340 19.97 -15.73 -6.34
CA PRO A 340 19.19 -15.97 -7.55
C PRO A 340 17.95 -16.88 -7.35
N HIS A 341 17.53 -17.11 -6.10
CA HIS A 341 16.41 -18.00 -5.77
C HIS A 341 15.08 -17.43 -6.23
N GLU A 342 14.10 -18.32 -6.40
CA GLU A 342 12.76 -17.96 -6.85
C GLU A 342 11.87 -17.55 -5.65
N ARG A 343 10.99 -16.58 -5.88
CA ARG A 343 9.89 -16.21 -4.99
C ARG A 343 8.63 -16.04 -5.83
N TYR A 344 7.52 -16.62 -5.39
CA TYR A 344 6.25 -16.56 -6.11
C TYR A 344 5.07 -16.47 -5.14
N GLY A 345 4.07 -15.65 -5.49
CA GLY A 345 2.87 -15.45 -4.69
C GLY A 345 1.76 -14.70 -5.43
N HIS A 346 0.58 -14.67 -4.80
CA HIS A 346 -0.61 -14.01 -5.31
C HIS A 346 -0.90 -12.74 -4.50
N ARG A 347 -1.02 -11.61 -5.22
CA ARG A 347 -1.42 -10.33 -4.67
C ARG A 347 -2.80 -9.95 -5.18
N VAL A 348 -3.68 -9.52 -4.27
CA VAL A 348 -4.95 -8.86 -4.60
C VAL A 348 -4.93 -7.47 -3.99
N THR A 349 -5.42 -6.47 -4.72
CA THR A 349 -5.37 -5.06 -4.32
C THR A 349 -6.80 -4.51 -4.29
N VAL A 350 -7.16 -3.75 -3.27
CA VAL A 350 -8.48 -3.13 -3.08
C VAL A 350 -8.39 -1.66 -3.44
N LYS A 351 -9.35 -1.17 -4.22
CA LYS A 351 -9.41 0.24 -4.63
C LYS A 351 -9.73 1.12 -3.41
N GLY A 352 -9.04 2.24 -3.29
CA GLY A 352 -9.33 3.25 -2.27
C GLY A 352 -10.19 4.40 -2.81
N THR A 353 -10.17 5.49 -2.06
CA THR A 353 -10.80 6.76 -2.40
C THR A 353 -9.72 7.83 -2.54
N ARG A 354 -10.06 8.96 -3.17
CA ARG A 354 -9.20 10.13 -3.18
C ARG A 354 -8.77 10.52 -1.74
N PRO A 355 -7.45 10.66 -1.47
CA PRO A 355 -6.94 11.17 -0.20
C PRO A 355 -7.43 12.60 0.08
N PHE A 356 -7.68 12.90 1.35
CA PHE A 356 -8.13 14.21 1.83
C PHE A 356 -7.55 14.49 3.22
N PHE A 357 -7.60 15.74 3.64
CA PHE A 357 -7.30 16.18 5.00
C PHE A 357 -8.57 16.78 5.63
N GLU A 358 -8.87 16.41 6.88
CA GLU A 358 -9.99 16.95 7.66
C GLU A 358 -9.45 17.86 8.78
N PRO A 359 -9.53 19.20 8.64
CA PRO A 359 -8.93 20.14 9.59
C PRO A 359 -9.49 20.05 11.01
N ASP A 360 -10.80 19.80 11.15
CA ASP A 360 -11.49 19.75 12.45
C ASP A 360 -11.48 18.34 13.07
N GLY A 361 -10.81 17.38 12.42
CA GLY A 361 -10.60 16.03 12.94
C GLY A 361 -9.72 15.99 14.20
N PRO A 362 -9.81 14.92 15.01
CA PRO A 362 -9.02 14.79 16.23
C PRO A 362 -7.52 14.68 15.92
N GLU A 363 -6.70 15.42 16.68
CA GLU A 363 -5.26 15.18 16.71
C GLU A 363 -4.97 13.81 17.36
N PRO A 364 -4.04 13.01 16.82
CA PRO A 364 -3.62 11.78 17.48
C PRO A 364 -2.85 12.06 18.78
N GLU A 365 -2.90 11.12 19.71
CA GLU A 365 -2.09 11.20 20.93
C GLU A 365 -0.60 11.19 20.59
N ALA A 366 0.20 11.96 21.35
CA ALA A 366 1.63 12.14 21.10
C ALA A 366 2.48 10.86 21.27
N SER A 367 1.90 9.77 21.78
CA SER A 367 2.56 8.46 21.83
C SER A 367 1.77 7.44 21.01
N PRO A 368 2.35 6.88 19.94
CA PRO A 368 1.72 5.78 19.21
C PRO A 368 1.93 4.42 19.91
N ILE A 369 2.52 4.39 21.10
CA ILE A 369 2.81 3.17 21.86
C ILE A 369 1.55 2.70 22.59
N ARG A 370 0.95 1.63 22.07
CA ARG A 370 -0.08 0.83 22.73
C ARG A 370 0.58 0.04 23.86
N VAL A 371 0.63 0.63 25.05
CA VAL A 371 1.08 -0.07 26.25
C VAL A 371 0.03 -1.12 26.61
N SER A 372 0.25 -2.37 26.24
CA SER A 372 -0.53 -3.50 26.76
C SER A 372 -0.52 -3.44 28.30
N PRO A 373 -1.68 -3.41 28.98
CA PRO A 373 -1.75 -3.41 30.44
C PRO A 373 -1.41 -4.80 30.98
N GLY A 374 -0.14 -5.18 30.88
CA GLY A 374 0.32 -6.54 31.11
C GLY A 374 1.83 -6.70 30.96
N ARG A 375 2.52 -6.61 32.10
CA ARG A 375 3.83 -7.24 32.36
C ARG A 375 5.08 -6.58 31.75
N LEU A 376 5.45 -5.42 32.31
CA LEU A 376 6.84 -5.23 32.73
C LEU A 376 6.99 -5.87 34.12
N VAL A 377 7.73 -6.99 34.20
CA VAL A 377 8.21 -7.64 35.45
C VAL A 377 9.60 -8.20 35.16
#